data_AF-A0A8R1EK78-F1
#
_entry.id   AF-A0A8R1EK78-F1
#
_cell.length_a   1.000
_cell.length_b   1.000
_cell.length_c   1.000
_cell.angle_alpha   90.00
_cell.angle_beta   90.00
_cell.angle_gamma   90.00
#
_symmetry.space_group_name_H-M   'P 1'
#
loop_
_entity.id
_entity.type
_entity.pdbx_description
1 polymer ?
#
loop_
_entity_poly.entity_id
_entity_poly.type
_entity_poly.pdbx_seq_one_letter_code
_entity_poly.pdbx_strand_id
1 'polypeptide(L)'
;MNIFRKFNATLARRPLLTQIVVSGAVSGGGDAFAQYLTNEPKWDYWRTARFTALAAVFITPPVFVWFRVLEKIRHSNLHVQTFGRMFCDQFAF
;
A
#
# COMPACT_ATOMS: atom_id res chain seq x y z
N MET A 1 -9.10 -3.13 24.90
CA MET A 1 -8.80 -1.99 24.00
C MET A 1 -8.64 -2.52 22.58
N ASN A 2 -9.62 -2.32 21.71
CA ASN A 2 -9.65 -2.91 20.36
C ASN A 2 -8.50 -2.37 19.50
N ILE A 3 -7.57 -3.24 19.11
CA ILE A 3 -6.43 -2.95 18.21
C ILE A 3 -6.91 -2.30 16.91
N PHE A 4 -8.03 -2.76 16.34
CA PHE A 4 -8.67 -2.16 15.18
C PHE A 4 -9.02 -0.68 15.35
N ARG A 5 -9.48 -0.29 16.55
CA ARG A 5 -9.86 1.10 16.82
C ARG A 5 -8.63 2.01 16.94
N LYS A 6 -7.52 1.50 17.47
CA LYS A 6 -6.23 2.20 17.48
C LYS A 6 -5.65 2.31 16.08
N PHE A 7 -5.72 1.26 15.27
CA PHE A 7 -5.28 1.27 13.88
C PHE A 7 -6.03 2.33 13.06
N ASN A 8 -7.37 2.35 13.12
CA ASN A 8 -8.17 3.36 12.44
C ASN A 8 -7.86 4.79 12.91
N ALA A 9 -7.61 4.98 14.21
CA ALA A 9 -7.23 6.29 14.74
C ALA A 9 -5.86 6.76 14.22
N THR A 10 -4.89 5.84 14.11
CA THR A 10 -3.55 6.14 13.54
C THR A 10 -3.64 6.40 12.04
N LEU A 11 -4.43 5.61 11.32
CA LEU A 11 -4.67 5.77 9.88
C LEU A 11 -5.30 7.13 9.55
N ALA A 12 -6.27 7.58 10.35
CA ALA A 12 -6.90 8.89 10.16
C ALA A 12 -5.94 10.06 10.49
N ARG A 13 -5.04 9.89 11.46
CA ARG A 13 -4.09 10.94 11.88
C ARG A 13 -2.87 11.06 10.97
N ARG A 14 -2.31 9.93 10.51
CA ARG A 14 -1.09 9.86 9.69
C ARG A 14 -1.23 8.78 8.62
N PRO A 15 -2.09 9.00 7.60
CA PRO A 15 -2.41 7.98 6.60
C PRO A 15 -1.18 7.56 5.80
N LEU A 16 -0.34 8.51 5.38
CA LEU A 16 0.88 8.24 4.61
C LEU A 16 1.87 7.34 5.37
N LEU A 17 2.19 7.67 6.63
CA LEU A 17 3.11 6.85 7.43
C LEU A 17 2.56 5.43 7.68
N THR A 18 1.25 5.33 7.92
CA THR A 18 0.61 4.03 8.13
C THR A 18 0.68 3.18 6.86
N GLN A 19 0.45 3.79 5.68
CA GLN A 19 0.57 3.08 4.40
C GLN A 19 2.01 2.66 4.10
N ILE A 20 3.01 3.50 4.38
CA ILE A 20 4.43 3.15 4.20
C ILE A 20 4.79 1.92 5.01
N VAL A 21 4.40 1.90 6.29
CA VAL A 21 4.68 0.77 7.20
C VAL A 21 3.95 -0.49 6.74
N VAL A 22 2.68 -0.38 6.36
CA VAL A 22 1.87 -1.52 5.90
C VAL A 22 2.41 -2.07 4.58
N SER A 23 2.70 -1.23 3.59
CA SER A 23 3.24 -1.65 2.30
C SER A 23 4.61 -2.31 2.47
N GLY A 24 5.51 -1.72 3.26
CA GLY A 24 6.79 -2.32 3.58
C GLY A 24 6.64 -3.70 4.24
N ALA A 25 5.78 -3.82 5.24
CA ALA A 25 5.53 -5.10 5.92
C ALA A 25 4.94 -6.16 4.97
N VAL A 26 4.00 -5.78 4.10
CA VAL A 26 3.39 -6.69 3.12
C VAL A 26 4.41 -7.13 2.08
N SER A 27 5.20 -6.22 1.51
CA SER A 27 6.22 -6.55 0.51
C SER A 27 7.38 -7.35 1.10
N GLY A 28 7.85 -7.00 2.29
CA GLY A 28 8.86 -7.78 3.01
C GLY A 28 8.36 -9.18 3.38
N GLY A 29 7.12 -9.28 3.87
CA GLY A 29 6.46 -10.57 4.14
C GLY A 29 6.24 -11.39 2.87
N GLY A 30 5.92 -10.75 1.75
CA GLY A 30 5.79 -11.40 0.44
C GLY A 30 7.11 -11.96 -0.08
N ASP A 31 8.21 -11.20 0.01
CA ASP A 31 9.53 -11.71 -0.37
C ASP A 31 10.00 -12.83 0.58
N ALA A 32 9.73 -12.70 1.89
CA ALA A 32 9.97 -13.77 2.86
C ALA A 32 9.23 -15.06 2.48
N PHE A 33 7.95 -14.95 2.12
CA PHE A 33 7.14 -16.08 1.67
C PHE A 33 7.66 -16.67 0.35
N ALA A 34 8.10 -15.82 -0.59
CA ALA A 34 8.70 -16.28 -1.84
C ALA A 34 10.02 -17.04 -1.60
N GLN A 35 10.90 -16.54 -0.73
CA GLN A 35 12.14 -17.23 -0.34
C GLN A 35 11.84 -18.61 0.28
N TYR A 36 10.79 -18.68 1.10
CA TYR A 36 10.34 -19.94 1.69
C TYR A 36 9.83 -20.94 0.64
N LEU A 37 9.02 -20.50 -0.33
CA LEU A 37 8.52 -21.38 -1.40
C LEU A 37 9.61 -21.85 -2.36
N THR A 38 10.59 -21.01 -2.64
CA THR A 38 11.69 -21.35 -3.56
C THR A 38 12.76 -22.24 -2.91
N ASN A 39 12.62 -22.58 -1.62
CA ASN A 39 13.59 -23.40 -0.86
C ASN A 39 15.02 -22.86 -1.00
N GLU A 40 15.18 -21.54 -0.91
CA GLU A 40 16.50 -20.92 -0.96
C GLU A 40 17.37 -21.43 0.22
N PRO A 41 18.60 -21.91 -0.03
CA PRO A 41 19.44 -22.53 0.99
C PRO A 41 19.91 -21.55 2.08
N LYS A 42 19.85 -20.24 1.80
CA LYS A 42 20.14 -19.17 2.76
C LYS A 42 19.12 -18.06 2.59
N TRP A 43 18.61 -17.58 3.72
CA TRP A 43 17.71 -16.44 3.72
C TRP A 43 18.45 -15.17 3.31
N ASP A 44 18.02 -14.55 2.21
CA ASP A 44 18.61 -13.31 1.72
C ASP A 44 17.88 -12.12 2.35
N TYR A 45 18.36 -11.73 3.53
CA TYR A 45 17.87 -10.57 4.26
C TYR A 45 18.04 -9.26 3.48
N TRP A 46 19.05 -9.19 2.60
CA TRP A 46 19.33 -7.99 1.81
C TRP A 46 18.32 -7.83 0.68
N ARG A 47 17.90 -8.94 0.06
CA ARG A 47 16.80 -8.97 -0.90
C ARG A 47 15.50 -8.52 -0.26
N THR A 48 15.15 -9.05 0.91
CA THR A 48 13.93 -8.65 1.62
C THR A 48 13.96 -7.18 2.03
N ALA A 49 15.10 -6.69 2.52
CA ALA A 49 15.27 -5.29 2.89
C ALA A 49 15.10 -4.36 1.67
N ARG A 50 15.67 -4.72 0.51
CA ARG A 50 15.50 -3.96 -0.73
C ARG A 50 14.04 -3.93 -1.19
N PHE A 51 13.35 -5.07 -1.21
CA PHE A 51 11.92 -5.12 -1.57
C PHE A 51 11.06 -4.29 -0.61
N THR A 52 11.33 -4.39 0.69
CA THR A 52 10.64 -3.61 1.72
C THR A 52 10.88 -2.12 1.52
N ALA A 53 12.13 -1.69 1.34
CA ALA A 53 12.47 -0.28 1.18
C ALA A 53 11.93 0.32 -0.13
N LEU A 54 12.00 -0.43 -1.24
CA LEU A 54 11.43 -0.01 -2.52
C LEU A 54 9.92 0.17 -2.43
N ALA A 55 9.21 -0.80 -1.83
CA ALA A 55 7.76 -0.70 -1.66
C ALA A 55 7.37 0.46 -0.74
N ALA A 56 8.02 0.55 0.43
CA ALA A 56 7.71 1.53 1.45
C ALA A 56 8.03 2.97 1.01
N VAL A 57 9.20 3.21 0.39
CA VAL A 57 9.69 4.57 0.13
C VAL A 57 9.46 5.02 -1.30
N PHE A 58 9.58 4.14 -2.29
CA PHE A 58 9.47 4.53 -3.70
C PHE A 58 8.06 4.34 -4.27
N ILE A 59 7.37 3.25 -3.91
CA ILE A 59 6.06 2.94 -4.49
C ILE A 59 4.93 3.61 -3.70
N THR A 60 4.97 3.51 -2.37
CA THR A 60 3.86 3.98 -1.54
C THR A 60 3.59 5.49 -1.65
N PRO A 61 4.58 6.40 -1.63
CA PRO A 61 4.29 7.84 -1.65
C PRO A 61 3.66 8.33 -2.96
N PRO A 62 4.14 7.94 -4.17
CA PRO A 62 3.47 8.28 -5.42
C PRO A 62 2.04 7.74 -5.49
N VAL A 63 1.83 6.49 -5.09
CA VAL A 63 0.50 5.85 -5.06
C VAL A 63 -0.44 6.59 -4.10
N PHE A 64 0.05 6.99 -2.93
CA PHE A 64 -0.74 7.79 -1.99
C PHE A 64 -1.16 9.14 -2.58
N VAL A 65 -0.27 9.81 -3.31
CA VAL A 65 -0.59 11.06 -4.00
C VAL A 65 -1.62 10.82 -5.11
N TRP A 66 -1.47 9.75 -5.89
CA TRP A 66 -2.42 9.37 -6.94
C TRP A 66 -3.82 9.11 -6.38
N PHE A 67 -3.94 8.34 -5.29
CA PHE A 67 -5.24 8.12 -4.65
C PHE A 67 -5.89 9.42 -4.16
N ARG A 68 -5.11 10.39 -3.67
CA ARG A 68 -5.63 11.73 -3.33
C ARG A 68 -6.12 12.51 -4.56
N VAL A 69 -5.52 12.32 -5.73
CA VAL A 69 -6.01 12.88 -6.98
C VAL A 69 -7.33 12.24 -7.36
N LEU A 70 -7.44 10.91 -7.29
CA LEU A 70 -8.68 10.18 -7.55
C LEU A 70 -9.80 10.56 -6.56
N GLU A 71 -9.47 10.86 -5.31
CA GLU A 71 -10.43 11.33 -4.31
C GLU A 71 -11.10 12.67 -4.68
N LYS A 72 -10.43 13.50 -5.50
CA LYS A 72 -11.03 14.75 -6.02
C LYS A 72 -12.19 14.51 -6.97
N ILE A 73 -12.29 13.32 -7.57
CA ILE A 73 -13.44 12.90 -8.37
C ILE A 73 -14.61 12.66 -7.40
N ARG A 74 -15.48 13.67 -7.29
CA ARG A 74 -16.66 13.65 -6.43
C ARG A 74 -17.91 13.81 -7.26
N HIS A 75 -18.81 12.84 -7.13
CA HIS A 75 -20.13 12.86 -7.75
C HIS A 75 -21.19 12.59 -6.69
N SER A 76 -22.40 13.10 -6.89
CA SER A 76 -23.53 12.86 -6.00
C SER A 76 -23.94 11.38 -5.91
N ASN A 77 -23.73 10.62 -6.99
CA ASN A 77 -24.02 9.19 -7.06
C ASN A 77 -22.75 8.37 -6.75
N LEU A 78 -22.84 7.55 -5.70
CA LEU A 78 -21.74 6.71 -5.21
C LEU A 78 -21.23 5.71 -6.26
N HIS A 79 -22.13 5.15 -7.07
CA HIS A 79 -21.78 4.19 -8.12
C HIS A 79 -20.98 4.89 -9.22
N VAL A 80 -21.47 6.04 -9.69
CA VAL A 80 -20.78 6.84 -10.72
C VAL A 80 -19.42 7.31 -10.24
N GLN A 81 -19.31 7.72 -8.96
CA GLN A 81 -18.02 8.07 -8.36
C GLN A 81 -17.04 6.88 -8.35
N THR A 82 -17.50 5.70 -7.92
CA THR A 82 -16.64 4.51 -7.84
C THR A 82 -16.18 4.06 -9.22
N PHE A 83 -17.09 4.00 -10.20
CA PHE A 83 -16.74 3.67 -11.58
C PHE A 83 -15.83 4.72 -12.21
N GLY A 84 -16.06 6.01 -11.97
CA GLY A 84 -15.19 7.08 -12.47
C GLY A 84 -13.77 6.99 -11.89
N ARG A 85 -13.64 6.67 -10.60
CA ARG A 85 -12.33 6.42 -9.97
C ARG A 85 -11.64 5.20 -10.55
N MET A 86 -12.35 4.07 -10.69
CA MET A 86 -11.80 2.85 -11.30
C MET A 86 -11.35 3.10 -12.74
N PHE A 87 -12.16 3.82 -13.53
CA PHE A 87 -11.82 4.13 -14.91
C PHE A 87 -10.58 5.03 -14.97
N CYS A 88 -10.52 6.11 -14.19
CA CYS A 88 -9.32 6.94 -14.13
C CYS A 88 -8.09 6.14 -13.67
N ASP A 89 -8.25 5.22 -12.73
CA ASP A 89 -7.15 4.36 -12.27
C ASP A 89 -6.64 3.44 -13.40
N GLN A 90 -7.52 2.83 -14.19
CA GLN A 90 -7.12 1.92 -15.28
C GLN A 90 -6.54 2.62 -16.52
N PHE A 91 -6.83 3.90 -16.73
CA PHE A 91 -6.41 4.62 -17.95
C PHE A 91 -5.30 5.65 -17.72
N ALA A 92 -5.06 6.08 -16.48
CA ALA A 92 -4.06 7.10 -16.17
C ALA A 92 -2.93 6.62 -15.25
N PHE A 93 -3.00 5.38 -14.76
CA PHE A 93 -1.93 4.70 -14.02
C PHE A 93 -1.22 3.69 -14.92
#